data_AF-A0A6H5KVM3-F1
#
_entry.id   AF-A0A6H5KVM3-F1
#
_cell.length_a   1.000
_cell.length_b   1.000
_cell.length_c   1.000
_cell.angle_alpha   90.00
_cell.angle_beta   90.00
_cell.angle_gamma   90.00
#
_symmetry.space_group_name_H-M   'P 1'
#
loop_
_entity.id
_entity.type
_entity.pdbx_description
1 polymer ?
#
loop_
_entity_poly.entity_id
_entity_poly.type
_entity_poly.pdbx_seq_one_letter_code
_entity_poly.pdbx_strand_id
1 'polypeptide(L)' 'MFLLLFCCLYREGETFDLSKHPQGTEVKAITYSNMQINEGPDGRTDIYVIVDI' A
#
# COMPACT_ATOMS: atom_id res chain seq x y z
N MET A 1 -20.19 -5.88 -9.32
CA MET A 1 -19.73 -6.86 -8.32
C MET A 1 -18.22 -7.06 -8.49
N PHE A 2 -17.44 -6.06 -8.07
CA PHE A 2 -15.99 -6.18 -7.87
C PHE A 2 -15.68 -5.22 -6.72
N LEU A 3 -15.15 -5.82 -5.66
CA LEU A 3 -15.14 -5.28 -4.31
C LEU A 3 -14.07 -4.18 -4.23
N LEU A 4 -14.45 -2.91 -4.42
CA LEU A 4 -13.73 -1.75 -3.90
C LEU A 4 -13.82 -1.85 -2.37
N LEU A 5 -12.92 -2.66 -1.79
CA LEU A 5 -12.87 -2.98 -0.38
C LEU A 5 -12.72 -1.68 0.42
N PHE A 6 -13.70 -1.44 1.28
CA PHE A 6 -13.91 -0.29 2.16
C PHE A 6 -12.69 0.07 3.04
N CYS A 7 -11.63 0.68 2.50
CA CYS A 7 -10.60 1.38 3.28
C CYS A 7 -10.94 2.88 3.41
N CYS A 8 -12.19 3.16 3.80
CA CYS A 8 -12.68 4.51 4.07
C CYS A 8 -12.96 4.73 5.57
N LEU A 9 -12.72 3.71 6.40
CA LEU A 9 -12.85 3.83 7.85
C LEU A 9 -11.51 4.30 8.42
N TYR A 10 -11.42 5.61 8.65
CA TYR A 10 -10.43 6.29 9.49
C TYR A 10 -8.98 6.33 8.95
N ARG A 11 -8.73 7.15 7.93
CA ARG A 11 -7.38 7.65 7.67
C ARG A 11 -7.10 8.84 8.58
N GLU A 12 -6.34 8.63 9.65
CA GLU A 12 -5.62 9.71 10.31
C GLU A 12 -4.25 9.85 9.67
N GLY A 13 -3.96 11.06 9.18
CA GLY A 13 -2.65 11.43 8.67
C GLY A 13 -2.48 12.94 8.77
N GLU A 14 -1.24 13.40 8.81
CA GLU A 14 -0.90 14.82 8.73
C GLU A 14 -0.28 15.15 7.37
N THR A 15 -0.30 16.42 6.99
CA THR A 15 0.37 16.88 5.78
C THR A 15 1.88 16.69 5.92
N PHE A 16 2.52 16.14 4.88
CA PHE A 16 3.96 15.95 4.87
C PHE A 16 4.70 17.28 5.02
N ASP A 17 5.43 17.42 6.14
CA ASP A 17 6.36 18.49 6.44
C ASP A 17 7.82 17.97 6.41
N LEU A 18 8.66 18.61 5.58
CA LEU A 18 10.10 18.32 5.42
C LEU A 18 10.90 18.46 6.72
N SER A 19 10.40 19.24 7.68
CA SER A 19 11.06 19.44 8.98
C SER A 19 10.75 18.34 10.00
N LYS A 20 9.62 17.64 9.84
CA LYS A 20 9.14 16.61 10.78
C LYS A 20 9.34 15.20 10.26
N HIS A 21 9.22 14.99 8.95
CA HIS A 21 9.36 13.67 8.34
C HIS A 21 10.69 13.52 7.60
N PRO A 22 11.44 12.44 7.82
CA PRO A 22 12.65 12.17 7.06
C PRO A 22 12.30 11.92 5.59
N GLN A 23 13.02 12.56 4.68
CA GLN A 23 12.95 12.24 3.26
C GLN A 23 13.52 10.85 3.01
N GLY A 24 12.65 9.90 2.67
CA GLY A 24 13.01 8.62 2.09
C GLY A 24 13.10 8.71 0.57
N THR A 25 12.73 7.63 -0.10
CA THR A 25 12.62 7.60 -1.56
C THR A 25 11.20 7.94 -1.98
N GLU A 26 11.05 8.77 -3.00
CA GLU A 26 9.75 9.04 -3.61
C GLU A 26 9.24 7.79 -4.31
N VAL A 27 7.92 7.57 -4.25
CA VAL A 27 7.27 6.47 -4.97
C VAL A 27 6.62 7.06 -6.21
N LYS A 28 7.11 6.65 -7.39
CA LYS A 28 6.65 7.16 -8.68
C LYS A 28 5.36 6.47 -9.15
N ALA A 29 5.27 5.15 -8.96
CA ALA A 29 4.09 4.39 -9.37
C ALA A 29 3.97 3.06 -8.62
N ILE A 30 2.73 2.62 -8.42
CA ILE A 30 2.42 1.25 -8.02
C ILE A 30 2.30 0.43 -9.30
N THR A 31 3.08 -0.64 -9.43
CA THR A 31 3.05 -1.48 -10.63
C THR A 31 2.34 -2.80 -10.38
N TYR A 32 1.74 -3.36 -11.42
CA TYR A 32 1.19 -4.72 -11.42
C TYR A 32 2.24 -5.79 -11.77
N SER A 33 3.49 -5.36 -12.00
CA SER A 33 4.60 -6.26 -12.28
C SER A 33 4.84 -7.15 -11.06
N ASN A 34 4.43 -8.41 -11.16
CA ASN A 34 4.56 -9.41 -10.09
C ASN A 34 3.77 -9.08 -8.81
N MET A 35 2.58 -8.49 -8.94
CA MET A 35 1.65 -8.39 -7.82
C MET A 35 1.11 -9.78 -7.47
N GLN A 36 1.27 -10.20 -6.21
CA GLN A 36 0.80 -11.50 -5.73
C GLN A 36 -0.07 -11.31 -4.49
N ILE A 37 -1.20 -12.00 -4.47
CA ILE A 37 -2.10 -12.09 -3.32
C ILE A 37 -2.12 -13.56 -2.93
N ASN A 38 -1.41 -13.90 -1.88
CA ASN A 38 -1.27 -15.27 -1.39
C ASN A 38 -2.19 -15.43 -0.17
N GLU A 39 -3.32 -16.10 -0.38
CA GLU A 39 -4.24 -16.47 0.69
C GLU A 39 -3.81 -17.82 1.26
N GLY A 40 -3.21 -17.78 2.44
CA GLY A 40 -2.82 -18.97 3.18
C GLY A 40 -4.03 -19.70 3.76
N PRO A 41 -3.97 -21.03 3.89
CA PRO A 41 -5.04 -21.82 4.52
C PRO A 41 -5.30 -21.43 5.99
N ASP A 42 -4.36 -20.72 6.61
CA ASP A 42 -4.43 -20.25 8.00
C ASP A 42 -5.24 -18.94 8.16
N GLY A 43 -5.86 -18.45 7.07
CA GLY A 43 -6.63 -17.20 7.05
C GLY A 43 -5.79 -15.93 6.99
N ARG A 44 -4.48 -16.05 6.72
CA ARG A 44 -3.59 -14.91 6.45
C ARG A 44 -3.53 -14.64 4.95
N THR A 45 -3.63 -13.37 4.59
CA THR A 45 -3.46 -12.91 3.20
C THR A 45 -2.18 -12.09 3.12
N ASP A 46 -1.17 -12.64 2.45
CA ASP A 46 0.08 -11.93 2.18
C ASP A 46 0.00 -11.26 0.81
N ILE A 47 0.31 -9.96 0.75
CA ILE A 47 0.28 -9.18 -0.49
C ILE A 47 1.69 -8.71 -0.82
N TYR A 48 2.16 -9.08 -2.01
CA TYR A 48 3.46 -8.67 -2.55
C TYR A 48 3.24 -7.70 -3.71
N VAL A 49 3.86 -6.53 -3.64
CA VAL A 49 3.75 -5.47 -4.67
C VAL A 49 5.13 -4.93 -4.96
N ILE A 50 5.44 -4.75 -6.25
CA ILE A 50 6.64 -4.04 -6.69
C ILE A 50 6.27 -2.57 -6.95
N VAL A 51 7.01 -1.70 -6.30
CA VAL A 51 6.84 -0.25 -6.38
C VAL A 51 7.95 0.34 -7.23
N ASP A 52 7.60 1.25 -8.13
CA ASP A 52 8.56 2.04 -8.90
C ASP A 52 8.94 3.28 -8.09
N ILE A 53 10.25 3.49 -7.93
CA ILE A 53 10.86 4.58 -7.16
C ILE A 53 11.46 5.63 -8.09
#